data_AF-A0A4P5YF87-F1
#
_entry.id   AF-A0A4P5YF87-F1
#
_cell.length_a   1.000
_cell.length_b   1.000
_cell.length_c   1.000
_cell.angle_alpha   90.00
_cell.angle_beta   90.00
_cell.angle_gamma   90.00
#
_symmetry.space_group_name_H-M   'P 1'
#
loop_
_entity.id
_entity.type
_entity.pdbx_description
1 polymer ?
#
loop_
_entity_poly.entity_id
_entity_poly.type
_entity_poly.pdbx_seq_one_letter_code
_entity_poly.pdbx_strand_id
1 'polypeptide(L)'
;MAHLAAIAQQPPPSSLPNLMNNMPFMVRLIAATILAKQNKALIAEVAYLRAEIAYLRDQLPKNKPLRFTNRWRKRLARAAAGVGWKRLAEIATVAKAATIRGWHRLMEKGQLGADRPGPGRAKTDAEIEQVLESPIPNHDWSNP
;
A
#
# COMPACT_ATOMS: atom_id res chain seq x y z
N MET A 1 10.37 27.91 9.89
CA MET A 1 11.35 26.83 10.18
C MET A 1 11.29 26.36 11.64
N ALA A 2 10.11 26.23 12.26
CA ALA A 2 9.97 25.80 13.67
C ALA A 2 8.77 24.86 13.94
N HIS A 3 8.14 24.30 12.90
CA HIS A 3 6.96 23.42 13.04
C HIS A 3 7.25 21.94 12.72
N LEU A 4 8.49 21.59 12.35
CA LEU A 4 8.85 20.24 11.88
C LEU A 4 9.45 19.32 12.95
N ALA A 5 9.67 19.80 14.17
CA ALA A 5 10.21 18.99 15.28
C ALA A 5 9.13 18.38 16.20
N ALA A 6 7.88 18.87 16.15
CA ALA A 6 6.85 18.54 17.15
C ALA A 6 6.06 17.23 16.90
N ILE A 7 6.18 16.61 15.74
CA ILE A 7 5.35 15.44 15.36
C ILE A 7 6.11 14.11 15.63
N ALA A 8 7.20 14.14 16.39
CA ALA A 8 7.88 12.93 16.90
C ALA A 8 7.43 12.56 18.34
N GLN A 9 6.62 13.40 18.98
CA GLN A 9 6.16 13.26 20.37
C GLN A 9 4.64 13.29 20.49
N GLN A 10 3.93 12.49 19.69
CA GLN A 10 2.61 12.05 20.15
C GLN A 10 2.84 10.82 21.03
N PRO A 11 2.76 10.95 22.37
CA PRO A 11 2.87 9.79 23.25
C PRO A 11 1.76 8.78 22.89
N PRO A 12 2.00 7.48 23.09
CA PRO A 12 0.97 6.46 22.85
C PRO A 12 -0.31 6.82 23.62
N PRO A 13 -1.51 6.46 23.10
CA PRO A 13 -2.77 6.78 23.77
C PRO A 13 -2.69 6.37 25.23
N SER A 14 -2.94 7.33 26.12
CA SER A 14 -2.63 7.37 27.55
C SER A 14 -3.35 6.32 28.41
N SER A 15 -3.88 5.24 27.81
CA SER A 15 -4.70 4.23 28.46
C SER A 15 -3.91 3.02 28.98
N LEU A 16 -2.69 2.77 28.47
CA LEU A 16 -1.81 1.68 28.93
C LEU A 16 -1.09 1.94 30.28
N PRO A 17 -0.55 3.14 30.58
CA PRO A 17 0.23 3.33 31.80
C PRO A 17 -0.61 3.29 33.09
N ASN A 18 -1.89 3.72 33.03
CA ASN A 18 -2.77 3.75 34.20
C ASN A 18 -3.15 2.35 34.69
N LEU A 19 -3.29 1.37 33.79
CA LEU A 19 -3.55 -0.03 34.16
C LEU A 19 -2.29 -0.71 34.69
N MET A 20 -1.11 -0.37 34.18
CA MET A 20 0.16 -0.96 34.61
C MET A 20 0.65 -0.44 35.97
N ASN A 21 0.33 0.80 36.34
CA ASN A 21 0.75 1.40 37.61
C ASN A 21 -0.04 0.89 38.81
N ASN A 22 -1.30 0.51 38.62
CA ASN A 22 -2.17 0.01 39.70
C ASN A 22 -2.02 -1.50 39.96
N MET A 23 -1.14 -2.18 39.20
CA MET A 23 -0.85 -3.61 39.36
C MET A 23 0.28 -3.84 40.38
N PRO A 24 0.19 -4.91 41.20
CA PRO A 24 1.24 -5.25 42.16
C PRO A 24 2.59 -5.46 41.44
N PHE A 25 3.67 -5.03 42.08
CA PHE A 25 5.03 -5.01 41.52
C PHE A 25 5.45 -6.33 40.86
N MET A 26 5.09 -7.47 41.48
CA MET A 26 5.42 -8.80 40.96
C MET A 26 4.78 -9.10 39.61
N VAL A 27 3.52 -8.68 39.39
CA VAL A 27 2.83 -8.87 38.11
C VAL A 27 3.49 -8.05 37.01
N ARG A 28 3.92 -6.82 37.34
CA ARG A 28 4.68 -5.96 36.40
C ARG A 28 6.04 -6.57 36.05
N LEU A 29 6.74 -7.16 37.02
CA LEU A 29 8.02 -7.81 36.81
C LEU A 29 7.87 -9.05 35.91
N ILE A 30 6.88 -9.90 36.18
CA ILE A 30 6.57 -11.07 35.34
C ILE A 30 6.23 -10.63 33.91
N ALA A 31 5.32 -9.66 33.74
CA ALA A 31 4.96 -9.14 32.43
C ALA A 31 6.17 -8.54 31.67
N ALA A 32 7.05 -7.81 32.37
CA ALA A 32 8.25 -7.23 31.79
C ALA A 32 9.23 -8.32 31.30
N THR A 33 9.43 -9.40 32.07
CA THR A 33 10.32 -10.50 31.67
C THR A 33 9.78 -11.25 30.45
N ILE A 34 8.46 -11.53 30.41
CA ILE A 34 7.81 -12.17 29.26
C ILE A 34 7.93 -11.28 28.02
N LEU A 35 7.63 -9.99 28.16
CA LEU A 35 7.72 -9.02 27.07
C LEU A 35 9.17 -8.88 26.55
N ALA A 36 10.15 -8.84 27.44
CA ALA A 36 11.56 -8.76 27.07
C ALA A 36 12.01 -10.00 26.27
N LYS A 37 11.59 -11.20 26.71
CA LYS A 37 11.91 -12.44 26.02
C LYS A 37 11.25 -12.51 24.64
N GLN A 38 9.96 -12.15 24.54
CA GLN A 38 9.24 -12.11 23.27
C GLN A 38 9.86 -11.08 22.31
N ASN A 39 10.19 -9.88 22.80
CA ASN A 39 10.84 -8.86 21.98
C ASN A 39 12.18 -9.35 21.41
N LYS A 40 12.99 -10.06 22.19
CA LYS A 40 14.28 -10.59 21.70
C LYS A 40 14.10 -11.57 20.55
N ALA A 41 13.13 -12.49 20.68
CA ALA A 41 12.82 -13.45 19.63
C ALA A 41 12.31 -12.75 18.35
N LEU A 42 11.38 -11.79 18.51
CA LEU A 42 10.84 -11.02 17.39
C LEU A 42 11.93 -10.20 16.67
N ILE A 43 12.88 -9.63 17.40
CA ILE A 43 14.01 -8.90 16.81
C ILE A 43 14.87 -9.84 15.95
N ALA A 44 15.18 -11.05 16.45
CA ALA A 44 15.97 -12.04 15.72
C ALA A 44 15.24 -12.52 14.45
N GLU A 45 13.94 -12.77 14.53
CA GLU A 45 13.12 -13.18 13.39
C GLU A 45 13.07 -12.07 12.32
N VAL A 46 12.85 -10.81 12.73
CA VAL A 46 12.87 -9.67 11.81
C VAL A 46 14.25 -9.50 11.16
N ALA A 47 15.34 -9.73 11.90
CA ALA A 47 16.70 -9.67 11.36
C ALA A 47 16.91 -10.75 10.29
N TYR A 48 16.48 -11.99 10.55
CA TYR A 48 16.54 -13.08 9.58
C TYR A 48 15.73 -12.77 8.32
N LEU A 49 14.47 -12.36 8.47
CA LEU A 49 13.60 -12.02 7.33
C LEU A 49 14.17 -10.86 6.50
N ARG A 50 14.84 -9.89 7.13
CA ARG A 50 15.54 -8.81 6.41
C ARG A 50 16.73 -9.34 5.61
N ALA A 51 17.51 -10.26 6.17
CA ALA A 51 18.62 -10.90 5.47
C ALA A 51 18.12 -11.73 4.27
N GLU A 52 17.04 -12.48 4.45
CA GLU A 52 16.41 -13.24 3.36
C GLU A 52 15.87 -12.31 2.26
N ILE A 53 15.17 -11.23 2.63
CA ILE A 53 14.71 -10.22 1.65
C ILE A 53 15.90 -9.59 0.91
N ALA A 54 17.02 -9.32 1.57
CA ALA A 54 18.22 -8.78 0.92
C ALA A 54 18.79 -9.77 -0.11
N TYR A 55 18.96 -11.03 0.29
CA TYR A 55 19.40 -12.10 -0.61
C TYR A 55 18.47 -12.26 -1.82
N LEU A 56 17.15 -12.31 -1.61
CA LEU A 56 16.17 -12.42 -2.70
C LEU A 56 16.20 -11.20 -3.64
N ARG A 57 16.51 -10.02 -3.11
CA ARG A 57 16.68 -8.80 -3.92
C ARG A 57 17.95 -8.84 -4.76
N ASP A 58 19.03 -9.40 -4.25
CA ASP A 58 20.28 -9.55 -5.02
C ASP A 58 20.11 -10.52 -6.19
N GLN A 59 19.25 -11.53 -6.03
CA GLN A 59 18.91 -12.49 -7.09
C GLN A 59 17.95 -11.92 -8.14
N LEU A 60 17.29 -10.80 -7.88
CA LEU A 60 16.39 -10.16 -8.85
C LEU A 60 17.19 -9.40 -9.91
N PRO A 61 16.74 -9.40 -11.18
CA PRO A 61 17.43 -8.67 -12.24
C PRO A 61 17.41 -7.16 -11.96
N LYS A 62 18.59 -6.58 -11.72
CA LYS A 62 18.77 -5.17 -11.32
C LYS A 62 18.15 -4.16 -12.29
N ASN A 63 18.01 -4.53 -13.56
CA ASN A 63 17.54 -3.63 -14.62
C ASN A 63 16.05 -3.72 -14.94
N LYS A 64 15.28 -4.54 -14.21
CA LYS A 64 13.84 -4.70 -14.48
C LYS A 64 12.99 -4.13 -13.34
N PRO A 65 12.05 -3.20 -13.63
CA PRO A 65 11.14 -2.71 -12.59
C PRO A 65 10.25 -3.85 -12.09
N LEU A 66 10.22 -4.04 -10.76
CA LEU A 66 9.34 -5.01 -10.10
C LEU A 66 7.87 -4.63 -10.33
N ARG A 67 7.15 -5.46 -11.10
CA ARG A 67 5.70 -5.34 -11.26
C ARG A 67 4.98 -6.01 -10.08
N PHE A 68 4.51 -5.20 -9.13
CA PHE A 68 3.65 -5.70 -8.06
C PHE A 68 2.27 -6.06 -8.61
N THR A 69 1.83 -7.28 -8.32
CA THR A 69 0.43 -7.68 -8.52
C THR A 69 -0.48 -6.92 -7.54
N ASN A 70 -1.76 -6.77 -7.87
CA ASN A 70 -2.71 -6.08 -6.98
C ASN A 70 -2.81 -6.73 -5.59
N ARG A 71 -2.63 -8.06 -5.50
CA ARG A 71 -2.53 -8.81 -4.24
C ARG A 71 -1.37 -8.29 -3.38
N TRP A 72 -0.18 -8.17 -3.96
CA TRP A 72 1.00 -7.65 -3.26
C TRP A 72 0.85 -6.19 -2.87
N ARG A 73 0.26 -5.35 -3.73
CA ARG A 73 -0.02 -3.94 -3.42
C ARG A 73 -0.95 -3.82 -2.19
N LYS A 74 -2.03 -4.61 -2.13
CA LYS A 74 -2.94 -4.66 -0.96
C LYS A 74 -2.21 -5.12 0.30
N ARG A 75 -1.38 -6.15 0.21
CA ARG A 75 -0.62 -6.67 1.36
C ARG A 75 0.36 -5.63 1.91
N LEU A 76 1.12 -4.97 1.03
CA LEU A 76 2.04 -3.91 1.41
C LEU A 76 1.33 -2.70 2.01
N ALA A 77 0.20 -2.29 1.43
CA ALA A 77 -0.59 -1.18 1.95
C ALA A 77 -1.09 -1.45 3.39
N ARG A 78 -1.61 -2.66 3.67
CA ARG A 78 -2.05 -3.03 5.02
C ARG A 78 -0.91 -3.10 6.02
N ALA A 79 0.21 -3.74 5.64
CA ALA A 79 1.39 -3.83 6.49
C ALA A 79 1.94 -2.43 6.82
N ALA A 80 1.95 -1.54 5.82
CA ALA A 80 2.43 -0.17 5.97
C ALA A 80 1.59 0.68 6.95
N ALA A 81 0.27 0.47 6.99
CA ALA A 81 -0.61 1.18 7.91
C ALA A 81 -0.24 0.88 9.38
N GLY A 82 0.11 -0.37 9.69
CA GLY A 82 0.54 -0.77 11.04
C GLY A 82 1.92 -0.27 11.46
N VAL A 83 2.83 -0.02 10.50
CA VAL A 83 4.19 0.49 10.78
C VAL A 83 4.20 2.01 11.01
N GLY A 84 3.23 2.72 10.45
CA GLY A 84 3.17 4.18 10.48
C GLY A 84 3.98 4.83 9.34
N TRP A 85 3.43 5.91 8.79
CA TRP A 85 3.88 6.44 7.50
C TRP A 85 5.25 7.13 7.51
N LYS A 86 5.67 7.67 8.65
CA LYS A 86 7.00 8.28 8.80
C LYS A 86 8.08 7.21 8.81
N ARG A 87 7.92 6.21 9.69
CA ARG A 87 8.84 5.08 9.78
C ARG A 87 8.89 4.29 8.48
N LEU A 88 7.78 4.16 7.77
CA LEU A 88 7.74 3.53 6.45
C LEU A 88 8.68 4.23 5.44
N ALA A 89 8.80 5.56 5.48
CA ALA A 89 9.67 6.28 4.56
C ALA A 89 11.15 5.93 4.75
N GLU A 90 11.56 5.60 5.97
CA GLU A 90 12.92 5.19 6.30
C GLU A 90 13.21 3.74 5.91
N ILE A 91 12.22 2.85 6.01
CA ILE A 91 12.44 1.40 5.83
C ILE A 91 12.01 0.88 4.45
N ALA A 92 11.21 1.62 3.70
CA ALA A 92 10.64 1.14 2.44
C ALA A 92 11.69 1.11 1.32
N THR A 93 12.20 -0.07 1.03
CA THR A 93 13.22 -0.31 -0.02
C THR A 93 12.64 -0.82 -1.34
N VAL A 94 11.40 -1.30 -1.32
CA VAL A 94 10.75 -2.02 -2.44
C VAL A 94 9.88 -1.09 -3.30
N ALA A 95 9.15 -0.18 -2.66
CA ALA A 95 8.36 0.86 -3.32
C ALA A 95 8.41 2.12 -2.45
N LYS A 96 8.36 3.30 -3.08
CA LYS A 96 8.36 4.58 -2.34
C LYS A 96 7.17 4.60 -1.37
N ALA A 97 7.39 5.09 -0.15
CA ALA A 97 6.33 5.18 0.86
C ALA A 97 5.11 5.99 0.39
N ALA A 98 5.31 7.02 -0.43
CA ALA A 98 4.23 7.78 -1.07
C ALA A 98 3.36 6.91 -2.00
N THR A 99 3.97 6.00 -2.76
CA THR A 99 3.28 5.06 -3.65
C THR A 99 2.45 4.06 -2.85
N ILE A 100 3.02 3.50 -1.78
CA ILE A 100 2.32 2.57 -0.89
C ILE A 100 1.11 3.26 -0.24
N ARG A 101 1.26 4.54 0.16
CA ARG A 101 0.14 5.34 0.68
C ARG A 101 -0.94 5.58 -0.38
N GLY A 102 -0.54 5.79 -1.64
CA GLY A 102 -1.49 5.86 -2.77
C GLY A 102 -2.29 4.56 -2.93
N TRP A 103 -1.61 3.40 -2.84
CA TRP A 103 -2.29 2.09 -2.85
C TRP A 103 -3.23 1.93 -1.67
N HIS A 104 -2.86 2.40 -0.47
CA HIS A 104 -3.73 2.38 0.71
C HIS A 104 -5.04 3.13 0.45
N ARG A 105 -4.96 4.37 -0.05
CA ARG A 105 -6.17 5.17 -0.37
C ARG A 105 -7.04 4.51 -1.43
N LEU A 106 -6.42 3.92 -2.46
CA LEU A 106 -7.15 3.19 -3.50
C LEU A 106 -7.81 1.93 -2.94
N MET A 107 -7.16 1.27 -1.97
CA MET A 107 -7.69 0.08 -1.31
C MET A 107 -8.90 0.43 -0.43
N GLU A 108 -8.82 1.51 0.36
CA GLU A 108 -9.94 2.01 1.18
C GLU A 108 -11.15 2.38 0.33
N LYS A 109 -10.92 2.93 -0.87
CA LYS A 109 -11.99 3.22 -1.85
C LYS A 109 -12.50 2.00 -2.60
N GLY A 110 -11.97 0.79 -2.36
CA GLY A 110 -12.30 -0.41 -3.13
C GLY A 110 -11.82 -0.41 -4.58
N GLN A 111 -11.03 0.59 -4.97
CA GLN A 111 -10.60 0.82 -6.35
C GLN A 111 -9.24 0.20 -6.70
N LEU A 112 -8.52 -0.34 -5.71
CA LEU A 112 -7.21 -0.95 -5.95
C LEU A 112 -7.37 -2.28 -6.71
N GLY A 113 -7.02 -2.22 -8.00
CA GLY A 113 -7.13 -3.34 -8.92
C GLY A 113 -8.50 -3.46 -9.60
N ALA A 114 -9.34 -2.42 -9.52
CA ALA A 114 -10.49 -2.28 -10.38
C ALA A 114 -10.04 -1.96 -11.81
N ASP A 115 -10.57 -2.67 -12.79
CA ASP A 115 -10.44 -2.29 -14.20
C ASP A 115 -11.23 -1.01 -14.40
N ARG A 116 -10.51 0.10 -14.54
CA ARG A 116 -11.12 1.36 -14.97
C ARG A 116 -11.04 1.41 -16.49
N PRO A 117 -12.15 1.68 -17.19
CA PRO A 117 -12.03 2.13 -18.56
C PRO A 117 -11.12 3.36 -18.54
N GLY A 118 -10.03 3.29 -19.30
CA GLY A 118 -9.11 4.43 -19.41
C GLY A 118 -9.87 5.65 -19.95
N PRO A 119 -9.30 6.85 -19.86
CA PRO A 119 -9.89 8.08 -20.44
C PRO A 119 -9.91 8.08 -21.99
N GLY A 120 -9.97 6.89 -22.62
CA GLY A 120 -10.19 6.74 -24.05
C GLY A 120 -11.66 6.97 -24.40
N ARG A 121 -11.88 7.39 -25.65
CA ARG A 121 -13.19 7.70 -26.28
C ARG A 121 -14.28 6.78 -25.73
N ALA A 122 -15.34 7.38 -25.18
CA ALA A 122 -16.56 6.66 -24.85
C ALA A 122 -16.92 5.81 -26.07
N LYS A 123 -17.19 4.52 -25.87
CA LYS A 123 -17.59 3.62 -26.95
C LYS A 123 -18.77 4.31 -27.64
N THR A 124 -18.63 4.62 -28.94
CA THR A 124 -19.73 5.19 -29.71
C THR A 124 -20.92 4.26 -29.52
N ASP A 125 -22.08 4.79 -29.12
CA ASP A 125 -23.26 3.98 -28.83
C ASP A 125 -23.57 3.09 -30.06
N ALA A 126 -23.98 1.85 -29.81
CA ALA A 126 -24.24 0.87 -30.88
C ALA A 126 -25.25 1.38 -31.92
N GLU A 127 -26.14 2.27 -31.50
CA GLU A 127 -27.10 2.98 -32.36
C GLU A 127 -26.39 3.89 -33.39
N ILE A 128 -25.30 4.54 -33.01
CA ILE A 128 -24.49 5.39 -33.91
C ILE A 128 -23.61 4.53 -34.82
N GLU A 129 -23.08 3.39 -34.34
CA GLU A 129 -22.36 2.42 -35.19
C GLU A 129 -23.28 1.84 -36.28
N GLN A 130 -24.54 1.55 -35.96
CA GLN A 130 -25.51 1.03 -36.94
C GLN A 130 -25.82 2.03 -38.06
N VAL A 131 -25.80 3.34 -37.78
CA VAL A 131 -25.99 4.39 -38.80
C VAL A 131 -24.78 4.50 -39.74
N LEU A 132 -23.57 4.22 -39.25
CA LEU A 132 -22.34 4.23 -40.05
C LEU A 132 -22.20 3.00 -40.97
N GLU A 133 -22.79 1.87 -40.57
CA GLU A 133 -22.72 0.60 -41.31
C GLU A 133 -23.84 0.45 -42.35
N SER A 134 -24.84 1.33 -42.30
CA SER A 134 -25.89 1.40 -43.31
C SER A 134 -25.31 2.01 -44.60
N PRO A 135 -25.36 1.32 -45.76
CA PRO A 135 -24.91 1.88 -47.03
C PRO A 135 -25.73 3.14 -47.31
N ILE A 136 -25.06 4.29 -47.37
CA ILE A 136 -25.69 5.51 -47.87
C ILE A 136 -26.18 5.16 -49.28
N PRO A 137 -27.47 5.29 -49.60
CA PRO A 137 -27.94 5.02 -50.95
C PRO A 137 -27.14 5.92 -51.89
N ASN A 138 -26.43 5.29 -52.83
CA ASN A 138 -25.63 5.98 -53.83
C ASN A 138 -26.53 7.00 -54.50
N HIS A 139 -26.32 8.28 -54.19
CA HIS A 139 -26.93 9.34 -54.98
C HIS A 139 -26.18 9.30 -56.31
N ASP A 140 -26.87 8.79 -57.32
CA ASP A 140 -26.47 8.78 -58.71
C ASP A 140 -26.55 10.22 -59.24
N TRP A 141 -25.43 10.93 -59.21
CA TRP A 141 -25.34 12.29 -59.77
C TRP A 141 -25.28 12.30 -61.31
N SER A 142 -25.86 11.30 -61.95
CA SER A 142 -25.77 11.11 -63.39
C SER A 142 -27.04 10.48 -63.92
N ASN A 143 -28.07 11.32 -64.15
CA ASN A 143 -28.84 11.34 -65.41
C ASN A 143 -29.86 12.49 -65.44
N PRO A 144 -30.31 12.94 -66.63
CA PRO A 144 -29.59 13.48 -67.80
C PRO A 144 -29.60 15.02 -67.86
#